data_AF-A0A0F9BMM8-F1
#
_entry.id   AF-A0A0F9BMM8-F1
#
_cell.length_a   1.000
_cell.length_b   1.000
_cell.length_c   1.000
_cell.angle_alpha   90.00
_cell.angle_beta   90.00
_cell.angle_gamma   90.00
#
_symmetry.space_group_name_H-M   'P 1'
#
loop_
_entity.id
_entity.type
_entity.pdbx_description
1 polymer ?
#
loop_
_entity_poly.entity_id
_entity_poly.type
_entity_poly.pdbx_seq_one_letter_code
_entity_poly.pdbx_strand_id
1 'polypeptide(L)' 'FAIKHGNVLNQEPGLTYAYGGTEGLGDLYKLVRFPELEDFDAGGLRLVNNGALLLGSSLSLGRIFEVDDAAILV' A
#
# COMPACT_ATOMS: atom_id res chain seq x y z
N PHE A 1 14.71 -0.05 -1.95
CA PHE A 1 14.54 -0.11 -0.48
C PHE A 1 14.82 -1.53 -0.02
N ALA A 2 15.44 -1.69 1.14
CA ALA A 2 15.52 -2.96 1.86
C ALA A 2 14.41 -2.95 2.92
N ILE A 3 13.53 -3.95 2.93
CA ILE A 3 12.32 -3.95 3.76
C ILE A 3 12.27 -5.24 4.57
N LYS A 4 12.13 -5.12 5.89
CA LYS A 4 11.72 -6.24 6.73
C LYS A 4 10.19 -6.30 6.76
N HIS A 5 9.62 -7.36 6.20
CA HIS A 5 8.20 -7.64 6.34
C HIS A 5 7.89 -8.16 7.75
N GLY A 6 6.75 -7.77 8.30
CA GLY A 6 6.23 -8.23 9.59
C GLY A 6 4.76 -7.85 9.73
N ASN A 7 4.09 -8.32 10.78
CA ASN A 7 2.73 -7.92 11.11
C ASN A 7 2.68 -6.95 12.30
N VAL A 8 2.66 -5.66 12.01
CA VAL A 8 2.57 -4.57 13.00
C VAL A 8 1.28 -4.67 13.83
N LEU A 9 0.19 -5.20 13.25
CA LEU A 9 -1.06 -5.42 13.98
C LEU A 9 -0.92 -6.51 15.07
N ASN A 10 0.04 -7.43 14.91
CA ASN A 10 0.42 -8.41 15.93
C ASN A 10 1.61 -7.95 16.79
N GLN A 11 1.92 -6.66 16.80
CA GLN A 11 3.07 -6.07 17.50
C GLN A 11 4.43 -6.62 17.03
N GLU A 12 4.52 -7.13 15.80
CA GLU A 12 5.79 -7.56 15.22
C GLU A 12 6.52 -6.38 14.58
N PRO A 13 7.87 -6.31 14.68
CA PRO A 13 8.64 -5.31 13.97
C PRO A 13 8.65 -5.60 12.47
N GLY A 14 8.35 -4.60 11.64
CA GLY A 14 8.33 -4.76 10.19
C GLY A 14 7.53 -3.67 9.49
N LEU A 15 7.34 -3.84 8.18
CA LEU A 15 6.40 -3.08 7.38
C LEU A 15 5.15 -3.94 7.09
N THR A 16 3.98 -3.43 7.41
CA THR A 16 2.68 -4.07 7.13
C THR A 16 1.82 -3.15 6.30
N TYR A 17 1.16 -3.70 5.29
CA TYR A 17 0.04 -3.03 4.64
C TYR A 17 -1.23 -3.31 5.46
N ALA A 18 -1.67 -2.33 6.24
CA ALA A 18 -2.88 -2.45 7.04
C ALA A 18 -4.06 -1.86 6.28
N TYR A 19 -5.25 -2.37 6.56
CA TYR A 19 -6.51 -1.87 6.02
C TYR A 19 -7.61 -2.03 7.07
N GLY A 20 -8.72 -1.31 6.90
CA GLY A 20 -9.84 -1.38 7.83
C GLY A 20 -9.73 -0.41 9.02
N GLY A 21 -10.88 -0.11 9.62
CA GLY A 21 -11.00 0.81 10.75
C GLY A 21 -10.69 0.07 12.04
N THR A 22 -9.45 0.22 12.53
CA THR A 22 -8.86 -0.42 13.72
C THR A 22 -8.68 -1.95 13.61
N GLU A 23 -7.47 -2.43 13.97
CA GLU A 23 -7.09 -3.86 14.11
C GLU A 23 -7.14 -4.75 12.85
N GLY A 24 -7.10 -4.18 11.64
CA GLY A 24 -7.10 -4.99 10.41
C GLY A 24 -8.47 -5.54 10.02
N LEU A 25 -9.54 -5.05 10.66
CA LEU A 25 -10.92 -5.44 10.40
C LEU A 25 -11.59 -4.39 9.51
N GLY A 26 -12.13 -4.84 8.38
CA GLY A 26 -12.84 -4.01 7.42
C GLY A 26 -12.53 -4.35 5.97
N ASP A 27 -13.16 -3.63 5.04
CA ASP A 27 -12.96 -3.83 3.61
C ASP A 27 -11.67 -3.15 3.14
N LEU A 28 -10.74 -3.95 2.59
CA LEU A 28 -9.52 -3.47 1.93
C LEU A 28 -9.85 -2.47 0.81
N TYR A 29 -10.91 -2.75 0.06
CA TYR A 29 -11.43 -1.88 -0.99
C TYR A 29 -12.91 -1.63 -0.78
N LYS A 30 -13.32 -0.36 -0.85
CA LYS A 30 -14.71 0.00 -1.06
C LYS A 30 -15.00 0.06 -2.56
N LEU A 31 -15.94 -0.76 -3.01
CA LEU A 31 -16.42 -0.74 -4.38
C LEU A 31 -17.51 0.34 -4.54
N VAL A 32 -17.29 1.29 -5.44
CA VAL A 32 -18.29 2.29 -5.81
C VAL A 32 -18.66 2.07 -7.27
N ARG A 33 -19.93 1.74 -7.51
CA ARG A 33 -20.49 1.57 -8.85
C ARG A 33 -21.15 2.88 -9.28
N PHE A 34 -20.86 3.29 -10.50
CA PHE A 34 -21.51 4.41 -11.16
C PHE A 34 -22.42 3.81 -12.23
N PRO A 35 -23.76 3.97 -12.10
CA PRO A 35 -24.67 3.46 -13.11
C PRO A 35 -24.40 4.04 -14.50
N GLU A 36 -23.98 5.31 -14.55
CA GLU A 36 -23.68 6.06 -15.77
C GLU A 36 -22.52 7.02 -15.48
N LEU A 37 -21.61 7.17 -16.44
CA LEU A 37 -20.48 8.10 -16.37
C LEU A 37 -20.85 9.41 -17.09
N GLU A 38 -20.47 10.54 -16.50
CA GLU A 38 -20.65 11.85 -17.15
C GLU A 38 -19.90 11.83 -18.51
N ASP A 39 -20.62 12.14 -19.58
CA ASP A 39 -20.18 12.14 -20.98
C ASP A 39 -19.99 10.76 -21.67
N PHE A 40 -20.44 9.65 -21.07
CA PHE A 40 -20.35 8.32 -21.69
C PHE A 40 -21.60 7.45 -21.47
N ASP A 41 -22.05 6.74 -22.52
CA ASP A 41 -23.09 5.70 -22.44
C ASP A 41 -22.54 4.38 -21.83
N ALA A 42 -21.89 4.48 -20.68
CA ALA A 42 -21.28 3.35 -19.98
C ALA A 42 -21.35 3.50 -18.46
N GLY A 43 -21.49 2.37 -17.77
CA GLY A 43 -21.31 2.30 -16.32
C GLY A 43 -19.84 2.35 -15.91
N GLY A 44 -19.59 2.81 -14.69
CA GLY A 44 -18.25 2.94 -14.12
C GLY A 44 -18.07 2.14 -12.83
N LEU A 45 -16.82 1.83 -12.51
CA LEU A 45 -16.43 1.19 -11.26
C LEU A 45 -15.22 1.92 -10.67
N ARG A 46 -15.29 2.29 -9.39
CA ARG A 46 -14.16 2.81 -8.63
C ARG A 46 -13.85 1.90 -7.47
N LEU A 47 -12.58 1.52 -7.36
CA LEU A 47 -12.03 0.85 -6.20
C LEU A 47 -11.38 1.91 -5.32
N VAL A 48 -11.96 2.16 -4.15
CA VAL A 48 -11.38 3.06 -3.16
C VAL A 48 -10.57 2.23 -2.19
N ASN A 49 -9.26 2.46 -2.16
CA ASN A 49 -8.34 1.77 -1.25
C ASN A 49 -8.39 2.44 0.13
N ASN A 50 -8.70 1.64 1.16
CA ASN A 50 -8.76 2.10 2.56
C ASN A 50 -7.56 1.58 3.39
N GLY A 51 -6.42 1.34 2.74
CA GLY A 51 -5.22 0.87 3.40
C GLY A 51 -4.18 1.95 3.66
N ALA A 52 -3.27 1.64 4.58
CA ALA A 52 -2.12 2.44 4.94
C ALA A 52 -0.92 1.54 5.26
N LEU A 53 0.30 2.05 5.02
CA LEU A 53 1.51 1.37 5.45
C LEU A 53 1.79 1.68 6.92
N LEU A 54 1.96 0.64 7.72
CA LEU A 54 2.41 0.73 9.11
C LEU A 54 3.87 0.31 9.21
N LEU A 55 4.69 1.16 9.80
CA LEU A 55 6.09 0.88 10.08
C LEU A 55 6.25 0.61 11.59
N GLY A 56 6.38 -0.67 11.96
CA GLY A 56 6.52 -1.09 13.37
C GLY A 56 7.89 -0.78 13.98
N SER A 57 8.89 -0.43 13.16
CA SER A 57 10.20 0.02 13.63
C SER A 57 10.94 0.77 12.53
N SER A 58 11.65 1.84 12.88
CA SER A 58 12.55 2.54 11.94
C SER A 58 13.70 1.66 11.45
N LEU A 59 14.08 0.62 12.20
CA LEU A 59 15.12 -0.34 11.83
C LEU A 59 14.65 -1.38 10.80
N SER A 60 13.35 -1.43 10.49
CA SER A 60 12.77 -2.35 9.51
C SER A 60 12.82 -1.83 8.07
N LEU A 61 13.33 -0.61 7.85
CA LEU A 61 13.41 0.03 6.53
C LEU A 61 14.83 0.55 6.27
N GLY A 62 15.43 0.08 5.17
CA GLY A 62 16.66 0.62 4.61
C GLY A 62 16.39 1.28 3.26
N ARG A 63 17.07 2.39 2.99
CA ARG A 63 17.06 3.04 1.68
C ARG A 63 18.49 3.25 1.22
N ILE A 64 18.78 2.80 0.00
CA ILE A 64 19.93 3.25 -0.77
C ILE A 64 19.46 4.46 -1.56
N PHE A 65 20.18 5.57 -1.43
CA PHE A 65 19.96 6.81 -2.17
C PHE A 65 21.04 6.98 -3.23
N GLU A 66 20.82 7.85 -4.21
CA GLU A 66 21.81 8.19 -5.24
C GLU A 66 22.28 6.97 -6.05
N VAL A 67 21.33 6.14 -6.46
CA VAL A 67 21.59 5.06 -7.42
C VAL A 67 21.38 5.63 -8.81
N ASP A 68 22.46 5.79 -9.56
CA ASP A 68 22.42 6.12 -10.98
C ASP A 68 22.20 4.85 -11.80
N ASP A 69 21.39 4.97 -12.86
CA ASP A 69 21.17 3.90 -13.85
C ASP A 69 22.35 3.88 -14.86
N ALA A 70 23.55 3.64 -14.34
CA ALA A 70 24.76 3.51 -15.12
C ALA A 70 25.19 2.04 -15.20
N ALA A 71 25.53 1.59 -16.41
CA ALA A 71 26.07 0.25 -16.61
C ALA A 71 27.44 0.14 -15.89
N ILE A 72 27.57 -0.84 -15.00
CA ILE A 72 28.86 -1.18 -14.40
C ILE A 72 29.68 -1.92 -15.47
N LEU A 73 30.66 -1.22 -16.06
CA LEU A 73 31.63 -1.79 -17.00
C LEU A 73 32.83 -2.30 -16.19
N VAL A 74 32.97 -3.62 -16.08
CA VAL A 74 34.12 -4.31 -15.46
C VAL A 74 35.10 -4.73 -16.54
#